data_AF-A0A392MX80-F1
#
_entry.id   AF-A0A392MX80-F1
#
_cell.length_a   1.000
_cell.length_b   1.000
_cell.length_c   1.000
_cell.angle_alpha   90.00
_cell.angle_beta   90.00
_cell.angle_gamma   90.00
#
_symmetry.space_group_name_H-M   'P 1'
#
loop_
_entity.id
_entity.type
_entity.pdbx_description
1 polymer ?
#
loop_
_entity_poly.entity_id
_entity_poly.type
_entity_poly.pdbx_seq_one_letter_code
_entity_poly.pdbx_strand_id
1 'polypeptide(L)'
;MKMGRIDLAQKAVDLAEKRLPVDSWPEYYDTRSGKFIGKQARLYQTWTIAGFLTSKMLLKNPKMASMLFSEEDYDLLEICVCGLSKSGRKKCSRVAAKSQILV
;
A
#
# COMPACT_ATOMS: atom_id res chain seq x y z
N MET A 1 -1.30 -8.09 4.64
CA MET A 1 -0.86 -8.08 6.06
C MET A 1 -1.82 -7.29 6.92
N LYS A 2 -1.91 -5.96 6.77
CA LYS A 2 -2.90 -5.11 7.48
C LYS A 2 -4.34 -5.65 7.44
N MET A 3 -4.82 -5.98 6.24
CA MET A 3 -6.20 -6.47 6.03
C MET A 3 -6.40 -7.97 6.36
N GLY A 4 -5.45 -8.65 6.99
CA GLY A 4 -5.53 -10.09 7.29
C GLY A 4 -5.49 -11.05 6.08
N ARG A 5 -5.50 -10.53 4.84
CA ARG A 5 -5.47 -11.31 3.59
C ARG A 5 -4.06 -11.73 3.20
N ILE A 6 -3.50 -12.69 3.92
CA ILE A 6 -2.14 -13.22 3.68
C ILE A 6 -2.10 -14.14 2.44
N ASP A 7 -3.19 -14.85 2.18
CA ASP A 7 -3.39 -15.72 1.02
C ASP A 7 -3.11 -15.02 -0.32
N LEU A 8 -3.62 -13.79 -0.47
CA LEU A 8 -3.43 -13.00 -1.68
C LEU A 8 -1.98 -12.56 -1.86
N ALA A 9 -1.32 -12.17 -0.77
CA ALA A 9 0.08 -11.76 -0.78
C ALA A 9 0.99 -12.95 -1.15
N GLN A 10 0.72 -14.14 -0.59
CA GLN A 10 1.47 -15.35 -0.92
C GLN A 10 1.34 -15.66 -2.42
N LYS A 11 0.11 -15.67 -2.95
CA LYS A 11 -0.14 -15.94 -4.38
C LYS A 11 0.59 -14.95 -5.30
N ALA A 12 0.66 -13.67 -4.93
CA ALA A 12 1.37 -12.67 -5.70
C ALA A 12 2.89 -12.90 -5.69
N VAL A 13 3.47 -13.21 -4.53
CA VAL A 13 4.90 -13.50 -4.39
C VAL A 13 5.29 -14.78 -5.12
N ASP A 14 4.48 -15.85 -5.04
CA ASP A 14 4.72 -17.11 -5.74
C ASP A 14 4.72 -16.93 -7.27
N LEU A 15 3.87 -16.03 -7.78
CA LEU A 15 3.85 -15.69 -9.21
C LEU A 15 5.10 -14.91 -9.61
N ALA A 16 5.50 -13.94 -8.80
CA ALA A 16 6.68 -13.11 -9.04
C ALA A 16 7.98 -13.96 -8.99
N GLU A 17 8.08 -14.88 -8.04
CA GLU A 17 9.26 -15.75 -7.84
C GLU A 17 9.56 -16.64 -9.06
N LYS A 18 8.52 -17.04 -9.81
CA LYS A 18 8.68 -17.84 -11.03
C LYS A 18 9.28 -17.07 -12.20
N ARG A 19 9.13 -15.74 -12.24
CA ARG A 19 9.43 -14.91 -13.41
C ARG A 19 10.55 -13.91 -13.19
N LEU A 20 10.53 -13.17 -12.09
CA LEU A 20 11.48 -12.07 -11.85
C LEU A 20 12.96 -12.47 -12.00
N PRO A 21 13.41 -13.64 -11.47
CA PRO A 21 14.80 -14.05 -11.64
C PRO A 21 15.14 -14.42 -13.09
N VAL A 22 14.20 -15.04 -13.81
CA VAL A 22 14.36 -15.46 -15.22
C VAL A 22 14.42 -14.24 -16.14
N ASP A 23 13.58 -13.24 -15.87
CA ASP A 23 13.46 -12.01 -16.65
C ASP A 23 14.52 -10.95 -16.26
N SER A 24 15.52 -11.32 -15.45
CA SER A 24 16.61 -10.42 -15.00
C SER A 24 16.13 -9.17 -14.25
N TRP A 25 15.09 -9.30 -13.42
CA TRP A 25 14.57 -8.25 -12.53
C TRP A 25 14.23 -6.93 -13.25
N PRO A 26 13.27 -6.94 -14.19
CA PRO A 26 12.92 -5.75 -14.94
C PRO A 26 12.24 -4.71 -14.05
N GLU A 27 12.33 -3.45 -14.45
CA GLU A 27 11.70 -2.32 -13.76
C GLU A 27 10.15 -2.39 -13.81
N TYR A 28 9.58 -2.80 -14.94
CA TYR A 28 8.14 -2.96 -15.12
C TYR A 28 7.81 -3.94 -16.26
N TYR A 29 6.55 -4.38 -16.29
CA TYR A 29 5.98 -5.23 -17.35
C TYR A 29 4.89 -4.46 -18.09
N ASP A 30 4.80 -4.68 -19.40
CA ASP A 30 3.76 -4.10 -20.26
C ASP A 30 2.58 -5.07 -20.44
N THR A 31 1.49 -4.55 -21.03
CA THR A 31 0.21 -5.21 -21.32
C THR A 31 -0.73 -5.39 -20.12
N ARG A 32 -2.03 -5.52 -20.41
CA ARG A 32 -3.07 -5.78 -19.40
C ARG A 32 -2.77 -7.00 -18.53
N SER A 33 -2.09 -8.00 -19.08
CA SER A 33 -1.72 -9.23 -18.37
C SER A 33 -0.28 -9.28 -17.86
N GLY A 34 0.53 -8.23 -18.04
CA GLY A 34 1.93 -8.21 -17.61
C GLY A 34 2.79 -9.31 -18.25
N LYS A 35 2.48 -9.72 -19.48
CA LYS A 35 3.15 -10.86 -20.13
C LYS A 35 4.53 -10.51 -20.67
N PHE A 36 4.71 -9.29 -21.15
CA PHE A 36 5.95 -8.83 -21.77
C PHE A 36 6.71 -7.91 -20.82
N ILE A 37 8.04 -8.02 -20.83
CA ILE A 37 8.91 -7.04 -20.17
C ILE A 37 8.67 -5.68 -20.81
N GLY A 38 8.65 -4.62 -19.99
CA GLY A 38 8.39 -3.27 -20.45
C GLY A 38 9.33 -2.85 -21.57
N LYS A 39 8.81 -2.15 -22.59
CA LYS A 39 9.58 -1.77 -23.79
C LYS A 39 10.88 -1.03 -23.48
N GLN A 40 10.90 -0.23 -22.41
CA GLN A 40 12.08 0.52 -21.94
C GLN A 40 12.47 0.13 -20.51
N ALA A 41 12.05 -1.04 -20.05
CA ALA A 41 12.34 -1.49 -18.69
C ALA A 41 13.85 -1.71 -18.52
N ARG A 42 14.42 -1.09 -17.48
CA ARG A 42 15.78 -1.39 -17.04
C ARG A 42 15.82 -2.74 -16.35
N LEU A 43 16.88 -3.50 -16.57
CA LEU A 43 17.13 -4.78 -15.89
C LEU A 43 17.85 -4.54 -14.56
N TYR A 44 17.76 -5.50 -13.64
CA TYR A 44 18.37 -5.45 -12.31
C TYR A 44 17.93 -4.23 -11.50
N GLN A 45 16.67 -3.85 -11.63
CA GLN A 45 16.15 -2.66 -11.00
C GLN A 45 16.03 -2.85 -9.48
N THR A 46 16.66 -1.94 -8.72
CA THR A 46 16.82 -2.05 -7.26
C THR A 46 15.50 -2.22 -6.52
N TRP A 47 14.48 -1.43 -6.84
CA TRP A 47 13.19 -1.49 -6.14
C TRP A 47 12.39 -2.79 -6.43
N THR A 48 12.66 -3.46 -7.55
CA THR A 48 12.00 -4.71 -7.95
C THR A 48 12.55 -5.82 -7.07
N ILE A 49 13.88 -5.85 -6.92
CA ILE A 49 14.58 -6.79 -6.05
C ILE A 49 14.23 -6.51 -4.58
N ALA A 50 14.36 -5.26 -4.13
CA ALA A 50 14.09 -4.88 -2.75
C ALA A 50 12.63 -5.13 -2.37
N GLY A 51 11.68 -4.79 -3.24
CA GLY A 51 10.25 -5.03 -3.03
C GLY A 51 9.89 -6.51 -2.95
N PHE A 52 10.49 -7.34 -3.80
CA PHE A 52 10.33 -8.79 -3.75
C PHE A 52 10.87 -9.39 -2.44
N LEU A 53 12.10 -9.03 -2.06
CA LEU A 53 12.71 -9.50 -0.80
C LEU A 53 11.91 -9.05 0.42
N THR A 54 11.52 -7.77 0.46
CA THR A 54 10.69 -7.22 1.54
C THR A 54 9.37 -7.97 1.64
N SER A 55 8.73 -8.28 0.50
CA SER A 55 7.48 -9.04 0.48
C SER A 55 7.65 -10.45 1.08
N LYS A 56 8.75 -11.15 0.76
CA LYS A 56 9.06 -12.46 1.38
C LYS A 56 9.32 -12.35 2.88
N MET A 57 10.00 -11.29 3.32
CA MET A 57 10.24 -11.04 4.75
C MET A 57 8.93 -10.77 5.50
N LEU A 58 8.04 -9.95 4.93
CA LEU A 58 6.72 -9.67 5.49
C LEU A 58 5.84 -10.93 5.55
N LEU A 59 5.93 -11.84 4.58
CA LEU A 59 5.23 -13.13 4.62
C LEU A 59 5.74 -14.04 5.74
N LYS A 60 7.06 -14.06 5.97
CA LYS A 60 7.67 -14.83 7.07
C LYS A 60 7.29 -14.31 8.45
N ASN A 61 7.22 -12.98 8.61
CA ASN A 61 6.81 -12.35 9.86
C ASN A 61 5.83 -11.19 9.60
N PRO A 62 4.51 -11.49 9.53
CA PRO A 62 3.47 -10.49 9.26
C PRO A 62 3.44 -9.34 10.26
N LYS A 63 3.90 -9.55 11.50
CA LYS A 63 3.92 -8.51 12.53
C LYS A 63 4.85 -7.36 12.17
N MET A 64 5.89 -7.58 11.36
CA MET A 64 6.79 -6.49 10.92
C MET A 64 6.07 -5.43 10.08
N ALA A 65 4.93 -5.78 9.47
CA ALA A 65 4.15 -4.83 8.69
C ALA A 65 3.63 -3.67 9.53
N SER A 66 3.48 -3.80 10.85
CA SER A 66 3.01 -2.71 11.73
C SER A 66 3.94 -1.49 11.74
N MET A 67 5.20 -1.66 11.32
CA MET A 67 6.14 -0.54 11.16
C MET A 67 5.82 0.32 9.92
N LEU A 68 5.00 -0.19 9.00
CA LEU A 68 4.69 0.44 7.71
C LEU A 68 3.27 1.03 7.64
N PHE A 69 2.42 0.76 8.63
CA PHE A 69 1.07 1.30 8.66
C PHE A 69 0.67 1.71 10.07
N SER A 70 -0.11 2.78 10.15
CA SER A 70 -0.82 3.17 11.36
C SER A 70 -2.26 2.65 11.31
N GLU A 71 -2.84 2.47 12.49
CA GLU A 71 -4.28 2.28 12.63
C GLU A 71 -5.02 3.58 12.31
N GLU A 72 -6.26 3.43 11.86
CA GLU A 72 -7.12 4.59 11.61
C GLU A 72 -7.56 5.17 12.95
N ASP A 73 -7.41 6.49 13.10
CA ASP A 73 -7.92 7.22 14.26
C ASP A 73 -9.39 7.58 13.99
N TYR A 74 -10.29 6.77 14.55
CA TYR A 74 -11.73 6.97 14.38
C TYR A 74 -12.23 8.24 15.07
N ASP A 75 -11.58 8.70 16.14
CA ASP A 75 -11.95 9.94 16.84
C ASP A 75 -11.63 11.17 15.98
N LEU A 76 -10.50 11.15 15.26
CA LEU A 76 -10.19 12.15 14.23
C LEU A 76 -11.17 12.11 13.05
N LEU A 77 -11.60 10.91 12.64
CA LEU A 77 -12.61 10.76 11.58
C LEU A 77 -13.99 11.27 12.03
N GLU A 78 -14.36 11.09 13.31
CA GLU A 78 -15.61 11.60 13.90
C GLU A 78 -15.69 13.13 13.91
N ILE A 79 -14.57 13.83 14.07
CA ILE A 79 -14.49 15.30 13.94
C ILE A 79 -14.84 15.77 12.51
N CYS A 80 -14.79 14.86 11.52
CA CYS A 80 -15.23 15.09 10.14
C CYS A 80 -16.61 14.48 9.81
N VAL A 81 -17.47 14.24 10.81
CA VAL A 81 -18.85 13.70 10.64
C VAL A 81 -19.93 14.79 10.69
N CYS A 82 -19.55 16.06 10.56
CA CYS A 82 -20.53 17.13 10.34
C CYS A 82 -21.28 17.03 8.98
N GLY A 83 -20.87 16.12 8.09
CA GLY A 83 -21.57 15.82 6.82
C GLY A 83 -22.56 14.65 6.84
N LEU A 84 -22.63 13.84 7.90
CA LEU A 84 -23.31 12.53 7.87
C LEU A 84 -24.64 12.46 8.63
N SER A 85 -25.06 13.52 9.33
CA SER A 85 -26.44 13.61 9.83
C SER A 85 -27.31 14.37 8.81
N LYS A 86 -28.37 13.70 8.31
CA LYS A 86 -29.38 14.27 7.39
C LYS A 86 -30.31 15.26 8.09
N SER A 87 -29.76 16.34 8.66
CA SER A 87 -30.53 17.40 9.30
C SER A 87 -29.96 18.76 8.87
N GLY A 88 -30.86 19.64 8.42
CA GLY A 88 -30.55 20.83 7.65
C GLY A 88 -29.49 21.76 8.25
N ARG A 89 -28.63 22.26 7.36
CA ARG A 89 -27.92 23.54 7.44
C ARG A 89 -27.21 23.83 8.78
N LYS A 90 -26.06 23.20 9.01
CA LYS A 90 -25.08 23.71 9.99
C LYS A 90 -23.85 24.25 9.26
N LYS A 91 -23.57 25.54 9.44
CA LYS A 91 -22.30 26.17 9.03
C LYS A 91 -21.19 25.52 9.84
N CYS A 92 -20.42 24.61 9.24
CA CYS A 92 -19.13 24.23 9.81
C CYS A 92 -18.20 25.44 9.72
N SER A 93 -17.97 26.08 10.85
CA SER A 93 -16.84 26.98 10.98
C SER A 93 -15.57 26.13 10.84
N ARG A 94 -14.75 26.47 9.85
CA ARG A 94 -13.43 25.84 9.55
C ARG A 94 -12.39 26.06 10.67
N VAL A 95 -12.81 26.12 11.93
CA VAL A 95 -11.96 26.56 13.05
C VAL A 95 -11.24 25.39 13.72
N ALA A 96 -11.71 24.15 13.56
CA ALA A 96 -11.06 22.99 14.17
C ALA A 96 -9.77 22.52 13.48
N ALA A 97 -9.51 22.95 12.24
CA ALA A 97 -8.31 22.54 11.50
C ALA A 97 -7.02 23.31 11.89
N LYS A 98 -7.07 24.18 12.91
CA LYS A 98 -5.92 25.03 13.28
C LYS A 98 -5.22 24.68 14.58
N SER A 99 -5.69 23.71 15.36
CA SER A 99 -5.25 23.61 16.76
C SER A 99 -4.43 22.39 17.15
N GLN A 100 -3.88 21.57 16.24
CA GLN A 100 -2.96 20.48 16.64
C GLN A 100 -1.86 20.14 15.61
N ILE A 101 -1.14 21.15 15.11
CA ILE A 101 0.25 20.93 14.67
C ILE A 101 1.14 21.53 15.76
N LEU A 102 1.50 20.71 16.74
CA LEU A 102 2.64 20.99 17.61
C LEU A 102 3.88 20.64 16.79
N VAL A 103 4.59 21.67 16.33
CA VAL A 103 6.00 21.58 15.94
C VAL A 103 6.84 21.41 17.20
#